data_AF-A0A6F9C001-F1
#
_entry.id   AF-A0A6F9C001-F1
#
_cell.length_a   1.000
_cell.length_b   1.000
_cell.length_c   1.000
_cell.angle_alpha   90.00
_cell.angle_beta   90.00
_cell.angle_gamma   90.00
#
_symmetry.space_group_name_H-M   'P 1'
#
loop_
_entity.id
_entity.type
_entity.pdbx_description
1 polymer ?
#
loop_
_entity_poly.entity_id
_entity_poly.type
_entity_poly.pdbx_seq_one_letter_code
_entity_poly.pdbx_strand_id
1 'polypeptide(L)'
;MNSNTRTNVISCFSGFQVPLVISVIEQNRLLSIVALMALKQLLITSLVLCYLIQYVACFCNVTCTTDYMTSLNCSCSGTVPSSPILLEAECRDFDGQVNDSCEITPSQSWCIIQPEDFYMYISSDTTCTARVKHTGKEDKMKTDDSTDWKLYQLVKPQHPVNVQVTENIDSYNITWQMDENTYLDKLFMYRVRIRTKHYLKDPVYYPVREDRRYQVLNNLTLQPGTDYVANVQASVNPVSNYQGPWSEWSSTVEWRTTEGDDKFWWQWPVLLTIVPCLILCCLCYLFKILWPKRLHLMNYSPSPEDFFKPLYHTYGGDFKVKIQAKLK
;
A
#
# COMPACT_ATOMS: atom_id res chain seq x y z
N MET A 1 57.18 63.91 76.19
CA MET A 1 56.63 64.24 77.51
C MET A 1 55.69 63.12 77.93
N ASN A 2 56.04 62.46 79.05
CA ASN A 2 55.29 61.54 79.92
C ASN A 2 54.20 60.59 79.37
N SER A 3 54.58 59.31 79.36
CA SER A 3 53.97 58.16 80.07
C SER A 3 52.45 57.97 80.12
N ASN A 4 51.97 56.81 79.68
CA ASN A 4 51.47 55.78 80.62
C ASN A 4 51.23 54.40 79.98
N THR A 5 51.63 53.38 80.74
CA THR A 5 51.58 51.92 80.53
C THR A 5 50.29 51.26 81.01
N ARG A 6 49.89 50.12 80.42
CA ARG A 6 49.26 48.92 81.08
C ARG A 6 49.25 47.71 80.11
N THR A 7 50.11 46.70 80.29
CA THR A 7 50.00 45.40 81.01
C THR A 7 49.38 44.20 80.26
N ASN A 8 50.31 43.34 79.81
CA ASN A 8 50.46 41.87 79.95
C ASN A 8 49.36 40.84 79.62
N VAL A 9 49.84 39.87 78.82
CA VAL A 9 49.34 38.56 78.40
C VAL A 9 50.15 37.48 79.12
N ILE A 10 49.55 36.33 79.49
CA ILE A 10 50.26 35.03 79.53
C ILE A 10 49.32 33.90 79.08
N SER A 11 49.90 32.98 78.31
CA SER A 11 49.40 31.80 77.59
C SER A 11 49.54 30.48 78.36
N CYS A 12 48.97 29.37 77.85
CA CYS A 12 49.54 28.01 77.91
C CYS A 12 48.85 27.04 76.90
N PHE A 13 49.57 25.96 76.56
CA PHE A 13 49.46 25.10 75.36
C PHE A 13 48.94 23.65 75.62
N SER A 14 48.42 23.00 74.56
CA SER A 14 48.46 21.55 74.17
C SER A 14 47.50 20.47 74.77
N GLY A 15 46.94 19.61 73.89
CA GLY A 15 46.51 18.23 74.24
C GLY A 15 45.40 17.52 73.40
N PHE A 16 45.80 16.57 72.54
CA PHE A 16 45.13 15.29 72.15
C PHE A 16 43.96 15.17 71.15
N GLN A 17 44.03 14.06 70.40
CA GLN A 17 43.49 13.75 69.06
C GLN A 17 42.69 12.43 69.14
N VAL A 18 41.36 12.48 69.35
CA VAL A 18 40.45 11.30 69.33
C VAL A 18 39.01 11.55 68.77
N PRO A 19 38.46 12.75 68.49
CA PRO A 19 37.02 12.86 68.18
C PRO A 19 36.62 12.54 66.72
N LEU A 20 37.58 12.41 65.78
CA LEU A 20 37.28 12.35 64.34
C LEU A 20 36.91 10.94 63.81
N VAL A 21 37.37 9.85 64.42
CA VAL A 21 37.08 8.49 63.91
C VAL A 21 35.68 8.02 64.32
N ILE A 22 35.23 8.38 65.53
CA ILE A 22 33.89 8.03 66.02
C ILE A 22 32.82 8.80 65.23
N SER A 23 33.06 10.08 64.90
CA SER A 23 32.11 10.86 64.10
C SER A 23 31.97 10.33 62.67
N VAL A 24 33.05 9.84 62.05
CA VAL A 24 33.00 9.26 60.70
C VAL A 24 32.26 7.91 60.69
N ILE A 25 32.44 7.06 61.71
CA ILE A 25 31.71 5.78 61.83
C ILE A 25 30.23 6.05 62.08
N GLU A 26 29.89 7.00 62.94
CA GLU A 26 28.51 7.36 63.24
C GLU A 26 27.81 8.00 62.04
N GLN A 27 28.52 8.83 61.27
CA GLN A 27 28.03 9.43 60.04
C GLN A 27 27.86 8.41 58.90
N ASN A 28 28.78 7.46 58.75
CA ASN A 28 28.63 6.32 57.83
C ASN A 28 27.46 5.40 58.23
N ARG A 29 27.22 5.22 59.53
CA ARG A 29 26.08 4.44 60.05
C ARG A 29 24.75 5.15 59.77
N LEU A 30 24.69 6.47 59.95
CA LEU A 30 23.54 7.29 59.58
C LEU A 30 23.28 7.27 58.07
N LEU A 31 24.31 7.43 57.24
CA LEU A 31 24.22 7.31 55.78
C LEU A 31 23.71 5.93 55.35
N SER A 32 24.17 4.86 55.99
CA SER A 32 23.70 3.49 55.73
C SER A 32 22.23 3.29 56.13
N ILE A 33 21.79 3.84 57.27
CA ILE A 33 20.39 3.77 57.71
C ILE A 33 19.49 4.57 56.77
N VAL A 34 19.91 5.79 56.36
CA VAL A 34 19.18 6.61 55.38
C VAL A 34 19.09 5.91 54.03
N ALA A 35 20.17 5.26 53.57
CA ALA A 35 20.15 4.48 52.33
C ALA A 35 19.22 3.26 52.43
N LEU A 36 19.22 2.53 53.56
CA LEU A 36 18.29 1.42 53.80
C LEU A 36 16.83 1.87 53.80
N MET A 37 16.53 3.01 54.43
CA MET A 37 15.19 3.58 54.46
C MET A 37 14.74 4.02 53.06
N ALA A 38 15.63 4.62 52.26
CA ALA A 38 15.35 4.97 50.87
C ALA A 38 15.09 3.74 50.01
N LEU A 39 15.90 2.68 50.12
CA LEU A 39 15.70 1.40 49.42
C LEU A 39 14.37 0.73 49.79
N LYS A 40 14.01 0.72 51.08
CA LYS A 40 12.69 0.24 51.52
C LYS A 40 11.56 1.05 50.93
N GLN A 41 11.70 2.38 50.90
CA GLN A 41 10.67 3.26 50.33
C GLN A 41 10.50 3.02 48.82
N LEU A 42 11.59 2.84 48.08
CA LEU A 42 11.57 2.49 46.65
C LEU A 42 10.95 1.11 46.38
N LEU A 43 11.21 0.11 47.24
CA LEU A 43 10.59 -1.20 47.14
C LEU A 43 9.08 -1.13 47.43
N ILE A 44 8.67 -0.37 48.44
CA ILE A 44 7.26 -0.17 48.78
C ILE A 44 6.54 0.57 47.65
N THR A 45 7.11 1.64 47.09
CA THR A 45 6.48 2.36 45.97
C THR A 45 6.41 1.48 44.72
N SER A 46 7.41 0.65 44.45
CA SER A 46 7.37 -0.33 43.35
C SER A 46 6.30 -1.39 43.56
N LEU A 47 6.14 -1.93 44.78
CA LEU A 47 5.09 -2.91 45.08
C LEU A 47 3.69 -2.30 45.01
N VAL A 48 3.52 -1.06 45.48
CA VAL A 48 2.26 -0.31 45.34
C VAL A 48 1.96 -0.02 43.87
N LEU A 49 2.97 0.35 43.07
CA LEU A 49 2.79 0.55 41.64
C LEU A 49 2.43 -0.77 40.93
N CYS A 50 3.07 -1.89 41.27
CA CYS A 50 2.71 -3.21 40.75
C CYS A 50 1.29 -3.64 41.15
N TYR A 51 0.87 -3.36 42.40
CA TYR A 51 -0.50 -3.63 42.87
C TYR A 51 -1.53 -2.75 42.15
N LEU A 52 -1.20 -1.46 41.91
CA LEU A 52 -2.05 -0.56 41.12
C LEU A 52 -2.13 -0.97 39.64
N ILE A 53 -1.05 -1.52 39.07
CA ILE A 53 -1.05 -2.07 37.70
C ILE A 53 -1.89 -3.37 37.62
N GLN A 54 -1.85 -4.23 38.65
CA GLN A 54 -2.77 -5.37 38.76
C GLN A 54 -4.23 -4.95 38.96
N TYR A 55 -4.48 -3.74 39.46
CA TYR A 55 -5.81 -3.15 39.65
C TYR A 55 -6.35 -2.43 38.40
N VAL A 56 -5.62 -2.45 37.26
CA VAL A 56 -6.18 -2.07 35.97
C VAL A 56 -7.24 -3.12 35.64
N ALA A 57 -8.49 -2.76 35.89
CA ALA A 57 -9.64 -3.63 35.73
C ALA A 57 -9.68 -4.24 34.32
N CYS A 58 -10.20 -5.47 34.26
CA CYS A 58 -10.51 -6.17 33.03
C CYS A 58 -11.61 -5.40 32.30
N PHE A 59 -11.21 -4.44 31.47
CA PHE A 59 -12.12 -3.68 30.63
C PHE A 59 -12.24 -4.37 29.28
N CYS A 60 -13.46 -4.81 28.98
CA CYS A 60 -13.83 -5.31 27.68
C CYS A 60 -14.28 -4.11 26.83
N ASN A 61 -13.45 -3.66 25.89
CA ASN A 61 -13.87 -2.62 24.95
C ASN A 61 -14.60 -3.28 23.78
N VAL A 62 -15.92 -3.15 23.78
CA VAL A 62 -16.81 -3.78 22.81
C VAL A 62 -16.77 -3.02 21.48
N THR A 63 -16.52 -3.75 20.41
CA THR A 63 -16.58 -3.23 19.04
C THR A 63 -17.47 -4.13 18.20
N CYS A 64 -18.43 -3.54 17.50
CA CYS A 64 -19.40 -4.28 16.69
C CYS A 64 -19.33 -3.87 15.21
N THR A 65 -19.67 -4.80 14.34
CA THR A 65 -19.83 -4.60 12.90
C THR A 65 -21.10 -5.30 12.44
N THR A 66 -21.64 -4.91 11.30
CA THR A 66 -22.86 -5.54 10.75
C THR A 66 -22.63 -6.01 9.31
N ASP A 67 -23.27 -7.11 8.94
CA ASP A 67 -23.42 -7.53 7.55
C ASP A 67 -24.45 -6.67 6.78
N TYR A 68 -25.12 -5.75 7.49
CA TYR A 68 -26.20 -4.90 6.99
C TYR A 68 -27.33 -5.71 6.35
N MET A 69 -27.65 -6.87 6.94
CA MET A 69 -28.67 -7.78 6.44
C MET A 69 -29.36 -8.55 7.56
N THR A 70 -28.61 -9.26 8.41
CA THR A 70 -29.17 -10.20 9.40
C THR A 70 -28.47 -10.19 10.75
N SER A 71 -27.24 -9.66 10.85
CA SER A 71 -26.40 -9.93 12.00
C SER A 71 -25.51 -8.77 12.43
N LEU A 72 -25.13 -8.84 13.71
CA LEU A 72 -24.12 -8.00 14.34
C LEU A 72 -22.97 -8.91 14.81
N ASN A 73 -21.75 -8.65 14.33
CA ASN A 73 -20.55 -9.32 14.80
C ASN A 73 -19.81 -8.40 15.77
N CYS A 74 -19.80 -8.79 17.04
CA CYS A 74 -19.21 -8.03 18.12
C CYS A 74 -17.99 -8.74 18.70
N SER A 75 -16.96 -7.95 19.00
CA SER A 75 -15.71 -8.44 19.57
C SER A 75 -15.30 -7.60 20.77
N CYS A 76 -14.63 -8.25 21.71
CA CYS A 76 -14.11 -7.65 22.91
C CYS A 76 -12.61 -7.41 22.75
N SER A 77 -12.19 -6.15 22.69
CA SER A 77 -10.78 -5.77 22.71
C SER A 77 -10.36 -5.40 24.13
N GLY A 78 -9.44 -6.16 24.73
CA GLY A 78 -9.10 -6.02 26.15
C GLY A 78 -8.31 -7.22 26.68
N THR A 79 -8.08 -7.29 28.00
CA THR A 79 -7.53 -8.51 28.63
C THR A 79 -8.55 -9.64 28.53
N VAL A 80 -8.10 -10.82 28.09
CA VAL A 80 -8.95 -11.99 27.88
C VAL A 80 -9.78 -12.26 29.14
N PRO A 81 -11.11 -12.35 29.04
CA PRO A 81 -11.95 -12.62 30.19
C PRO A 81 -11.54 -13.96 30.81
N SER A 82 -11.36 -14.00 32.13
CA SER A 82 -11.14 -15.28 32.85
C SER A 82 -12.41 -16.11 32.95
N SER A 83 -13.56 -15.49 32.73
CA SER A 83 -14.91 -16.05 32.71
C SER A 83 -15.64 -15.62 31.45
N PRO A 84 -16.63 -16.39 30.95
CA PRO A 84 -17.44 -15.94 29.83
C PRO A 84 -18.15 -14.61 30.10
N ILE A 85 -18.32 -13.82 29.05
CA ILE A 85 -18.98 -12.52 29.07
C ILE A 85 -20.25 -12.60 28.24
N LEU A 86 -21.38 -12.23 28.83
CA LEU A 86 -22.64 -12.07 28.10
C LEU A 86 -22.67 -10.67 27.49
N LEU A 87 -22.75 -10.58 26.17
CA LEU A 87 -22.90 -9.33 25.45
C LEU A 87 -24.35 -9.21 24.96
N GLU A 88 -24.96 -8.05 25.16
CA GLU A 88 -26.28 -7.72 24.63
C GLU A 88 -26.16 -6.57 23.64
N ALA A 89 -26.79 -6.71 22.48
CA ALA A 89 -26.95 -5.64 21.52
C ALA A 89 -28.43 -5.25 21.39
N GLU A 90 -28.69 -3.96 21.31
CA GLU A 90 -30.01 -3.38 21.08
C GLU A 90 -29.92 -2.39 19.92
N CYS A 91 -30.76 -2.59 18.91
CA CYS A 91 -30.92 -1.68 17.77
C CYS A 91 -32.32 -1.08 17.78
N ARG A 92 -32.41 0.23 17.55
CA ARG A 92 -33.67 0.98 17.55
C ARG A 92 -33.75 1.93 16.37
N ASP A 93 -34.96 2.07 15.86
CA ASP A 93 -35.34 3.06 14.84
C ASP A 93 -36.62 3.79 15.28
N PHE A 94 -37.36 4.37 14.33
CA PHE A 94 -38.62 5.05 14.64
C PHE A 94 -39.79 4.10 14.90
N ASP A 95 -39.72 2.86 14.39
CA ASP A 95 -40.79 1.88 14.45
C ASP A 95 -40.70 1.01 15.72
N GLY A 96 -39.51 0.86 16.30
CA GLY A 96 -39.34 0.24 17.60
C GLY A 96 -37.89 -0.10 17.95
N GLN A 97 -37.71 -1.22 18.65
CA GLN A 97 -36.40 -1.74 19.01
C GLN A 97 -36.37 -3.26 18.94
N VAL A 98 -35.19 -3.80 18.62
CA VAL A 98 -34.88 -5.22 18.66
C VAL A 98 -33.60 -5.43 19.47
N ASN A 99 -33.59 -6.47 20.29
CA ASN A 99 -32.42 -6.83 21.08
C ASN A 99 -32.19 -8.34 21.05
N ASP A 100 -30.93 -8.70 21.20
CA ASP A 100 -30.50 -10.09 21.34
C ASP A 100 -29.12 -10.13 22.03
N SER A 101 -28.68 -11.31 22.44
CA SER A 101 -27.45 -11.48 23.21
C SER A 101 -26.65 -12.70 22.77
N CYS A 102 -25.34 -12.63 23.01
CA CYS A 102 -24.39 -13.70 22.73
C CYS A 102 -23.40 -13.86 23.88
N GLU A 103 -22.71 -14.99 23.93
CA GLU A 103 -21.66 -15.24 24.92
C GLU A 103 -20.27 -15.24 24.26
N ILE A 104 -19.35 -14.44 24.80
CA ILE A 104 -17.94 -14.41 24.43
C ILE A 104 -17.18 -15.28 25.45
N THR A 105 -16.41 -16.24 24.96
CA THR A 105 -15.65 -17.19 25.80
C THR A 105 -14.16 -16.84 25.80
N PRO A 106 -13.36 -17.32 26.78
CA PRO A 106 -11.91 -17.07 26.79
C PRO A 106 -11.19 -17.58 25.52
N SER A 107 -11.72 -18.62 24.87
CA SER A 107 -11.21 -19.17 23.61
C SER A 107 -11.63 -18.39 22.36
N GLN A 108 -12.70 -17.59 22.44
CA GLN A 108 -13.30 -16.89 21.31
C GLN A 108 -13.69 -15.48 21.73
N SER A 109 -12.86 -14.49 21.34
CA SER A 109 -13.00 -13.08 21.72
C SER A 109 -14.09 -12.31 20.95
N TRP A 110 -14.96 -13.01 20.23
CA TRP A 110 -16.01 -12.44 19.38
C TRP A 110 -17.24 -13.34 19.36
N CYS A 111 -18.38 -12.78 19.00
CA CYS A 111 -19.64 -13.50 18.84
C CYS A 111 -20.44 -12.90 17.70
N ILE A 112 -21.46 -13.62 17.23
CA ILE A 112 -22.45 -13.09 16.29
C ILE A 112 -23.80 -13.08 17.00
N ILE A 113 -24.47 -11.94 16.94
CA ILE A 113 -25.83 -11.72 17.43
C ILE A 113 -26.73 -11.68 16.20
N GLN A 114 -27.84 -12.42 16.22
CA GLN A 114 -28.79 -12.52 15.10
C GLN A 114 -30.21 -12.29 15.63
N PRO A 115 -30.58 -11.01 15.87
CA PRO A 115 -31.88 -10.71 16.41
C PRO A 115 -33.00 -11.19 15.47
N GLU A 116 -34.07 -11.73 16.04
CA GLU A 116 -35.25 -12.11 15.26
C GLU A 116 -35.84 -10.87 14.58
N ASP A 117 -36.29 -11.01 13.33
CA ASP A 117 -36.83 -9.91 12.51
C ASP A 117 -35.91 -8.69 12.32
N PHE A 118 -34.59 -8.85 12.48
CA PHE A 118 -33.60 -7.76 12.33
C PHE A 118 -33.71 -7.02 10.98
N TYR A 119 -34.16 -7.69 9.92
CA TYR A 119 -34.35 -7.10 8.60
C TYR A 119 -35.33 -5.90 8.59
N MET A 120 -36.26 -5.84 9.55
CA MET A 120 -37.19 -4.70 9.71
C MET A 120 -36.46 -3.43 10.16
N TYR A 121 -35.31 -3.58 10.82
CA TYR A 121 -34.50 -2.50 11.39
C TYR A 121 -33.29 -2.15 10.53
N ILE A 122 -33.18 -2.66 9.30
CA ILE A 122 -32.10 -2.31 8.36
C ILE A 122 -32.43 -0.98 7.68
N SER A 123 -31.98 0.11 8.29
CA SER A 123 -32.17 1.48 7.79
C SER A 123 -30.95 2.35 8.06
N SER A 124 -30.84 3.48 7.36
CA SER A 124 -29.83 4.50 7.63
C SER A 124 -30.06 5.21 8.97
N ASP A 125 -31.29 5.21 9.48
CA ASP A 125 -31.64 5.89 10.72
C ASP A 125 -31.44 5.03 11.97
N THR A 126 -31.26 3.71 11.80
CA THR A 126 -31.10 2.75 12.89
C THR A 126 -29.84 3.06 13.72
N THR A 127 -30.05 3.17 15.03
CA THR A 127 -28.98 3.30 16.02
C THR A 127 -28.88 2.01 16.81
N CYS A 128 -27.69 1.46 16.92
CA CYS A 128 -27.41 0.27 17.71
C CYS A 128 -26.50 0.59 18.90
N THR A 129 -26.62 -0.21 19.93
CA THR A 129 -25.87 -0.13 21.18
C THR A 129 -25.47 -1.54 21.58
N ALA A 130 -24.29 -1.71 22.17
CA ALA A 130 -23.82 -3.01 22.66
C ALA A 130 -23.18 -2.83 24.03
N ARG A 131 -23.51 -3.74 24.96
CA ARG A 131 -23.10 -3.66 26.36
C ARG A 131 -22.81 -5.03 26.96
N VAL A 132 -21.91 -5.05 27.94
CA VAL A 132 -21.63 -6.25 28.72
C VAL A 132 -22.66 -6.40 29.85
N LYS A 133 -23.36 -7.55 29.89
CA LYS A 133 -24.21 -7.93 31.03
C LYS A 133 -23.36 -8.56 32.13
N HIS A 134 -23.12 -7.80 33.20
CA HIS A 134 -22.46 -8.31 34.41
C HIS A 134 -23.44 -9.14 35.26
N THR A 135 -23.14 -10.42 35.49
CA THR A 135 -24.02 -11.35 36.23
C THR A 135 -23.80 -11.40 37.76
N GLY A 136 -23.27 -10.34 38.39
CA GLY A 136 -23.01 -10.36 39.84
C GLY A 136 -22.92 -9.01 40.55
N LYS A 137 -23.91 -8.76 41.41
CA LYS A 137 -24.00 -7.78 42.53
C LYS A 137 -23.92 -6.28 42.20
N GLU A 138 -25.09 -5.66 42.40
CA GLU A 138 -25.41 -4.24 42.59
C GLU A 138 -24.95 -3.25 41.51
N ASP A 139 -25.96 -2.72 40.83
CA ASP A 139 -26.00 -1.46 40.08
C ASP A 139 -25.37 -0.30 40.85
N LYS A 140 -24.04 -0.24 40.87
CA LYS A 140 -23.36 1.03 40.70
C LYS A 140 -22.97 1.10 39.25
N MET A 141 -23.84 1.77 38.50
CA MET A 141 -23.64 2.30 37.17
C MET A 141 -22.30 3.05 37.10
N LYS A 142 -21.19 2.31 36.99
CA LYS A 142 -20.20 2.66 36.01
C LYS A 142 -20.88 2.32 34.70
N THR A 143 -21.34 3.36 34.03
CA THR A 143 -21.68 3.33 32.62
C THR A 143 -20.53 2.60 31.95
N ASP A 144 -20.72 1.30 31.72
CA ASP A 144 -19.96 0.55 30.73
C ASP A 144 -20.05 1.41 29.46
N ASP A 145 -18.95 1.61 28.76
CA ASP A 145 -18.84 2.55 27.63
C ASP A 145 -19.71 2.05 26.46
N SER A 146 -21.04 2.13 26.65
CA SER A 146 -22.08 1.84 25.68
C SER A 146 -21.85 2.81 24.55
N THR A 147 -21.24 2.29 23.49
CA THR A 147 -21.00 3.07 22.31
C THR A 147 -22.25 2.94 21.46
N ASP A 148 -23.03 4.01 21.37
CA ASP A 148 -24.12 4.10 20.40
C ASP A 148 -23.52 4.38 19.02
N TRP A 149 -23.88 3.61 17.99
CA TRP A 149 -23.45 3.84 16.61
C TRP A 149 -24.61 3.77 15.63
N LYS A 150 -24.48 4.46 14.49
CA LYS A 150 -25.42 4.29 13.37
C LYS A 150 -25.08 3.02 12.59
N LEU A 151 -26.08 2.21 12.28
CA LEU A 151 -25.89 0.90 11.65
C LEU A 151 -25.07 0.99 10.35
N TYR A 152 -25.31 2.01 9.53
CA TYR A 152 -24.62 2.22 8.25
C TYR A 152 -23.13 2.63 8.38
N GLN A 153 -22.65 2.97 9.59
CA GLN A 153 -21.28 3.42 9.82
C GLN A 153 -20.28 2.29 10.09
N LEU A 154 -20.77 1.09 10.45
CA LEU A 154 -19.93 -0.07 10.81
C LEU A 154 -20.27 -1.30 9.96
N VAL A 155 -20.50 -1.09 8.67
CA VAL A 155 -20.82 -2.17 7.72
C VAL A 155 -19.55 -2.93 7.34
N LYS A 156 -19.51 -4.21 7.68
CA LYS A 156 -18.47 -5.15 7.28
C LYS A 156 -19.10 -6.24 6.40
N PRO A 157 -19.01 -6.12 5.06
CA PRO A 157 -19.50 -7.15 4.16
C PRO A 157 -18.82 -8.50 4.37
N GLN A 158 -19.48 -9.56 3.90
CA GLN A 158 -18.83 -10.86 3.72
C GLN A 158 -17.66 -10.75 2.73
N HIS A 159 -16.71 -11.68 2.86
CA HIS A 159 -15.57 -11.72 1.95
C HIS A 159 -16.02 -12.28 0.59
N PRO A 160 -15.45 -11.79 -0.53
CA PRO A 160 -15.74 -12.35 -1.85
C PRO A 160 -15.39 -13.84 -1.94
N VAL A 161 -16.18 -14.59 -2.70
CA VAL A 161 -16.02 -16.04 -2.91
C VAL A 161 -15.76 -16.33 -4.39
N ASN A 162 -15.35 -17.56 -4.69
CA ASN A 162 -15.14 -18.05 -6.07
C ASN A 162 -14.25 -17.15 -6.92
N VAL A 163 -13.08 -16.76 -6.38
CA VAL A 163 -12.10 -15.96 -7.13
C VAL A 163 -11.47 -16.83 -8.22
N GLN A 164 -11.55 -16.38 -9.47
CA GLN A 164 -11.05 -17.08 -10.64
C GLN A 164 -10.20 -16.14 -11.51
N VAL A 165 -9.32 -16.73 -12.32
CA VAL A 165 -8.53 -16.00 -13.31
C VAL A 165 -8.77 -16.63 -14.66
N THR A 166 -9.20 -15.81 -15.62
CA THR A 166 -9.35 -16.21 -17.03
C THR A 166 -8.27 -15.52 -17.84
N GLU A 167 -7.51 -16.29 -18.61
CA GLU A 167 -6.54 -15.75 -19.56
C GLU A 167 -7.24 -15.34 -20.85
N ASN A 168 -6.98 -14.12 -21.30
CA ASN A 168 -7.32 -13.58 -22.61
C ASN A 168 -6.03 -13.30 -23.39
N ILE A 169 -6.15 -12.98 -24.69
CA ILE A 169 -5.01 -12.77 -25.61
C ILE A 169 -3.89 -11.90 -25.02
N ASP A 170 -4.23 -10.73 -24.47
CA ASP A 170 -3.25 -9.77 -23.93
C ASP A 170 -3.50 -9.40 -22.46
N SER A 171 -4.35 -10.15 -21.76
CA SER A 171 -4.74 -9.79 -20.39
C SER A 171 -5.19 -10.98 -19.55
N TYR A 172 -5.13 -10.81 -18.23
CA TYR A 172 -5.72 -11.73 -17.26
C TYR A 172 -6.92 -11.05 -16.62
N ASN A 173 -8.08 -11.70 -16.66
CA ASN A 173 -9.28 -11.20 -16.01
C ASN A 173 -9.50 -11.95 -14.70
N ILE A 174 -9.38 -11.24 -13.58
CA ILE A 174 -9.68 -11.76 -12.25
C ILE A 174 -11.16 -11.49 -11.98
N THR A 175 -11.94 -12.52 -11.72
CA THR A 175 -13.38 -12.44 -11.41
C THR A 175 -13.67 -13.02 -10.03
N TRP A 176 -14.73 -12.56 -9.38
CA TRP A 176 -15.19 -13.07 -8.10
C TRP A 176 -16.71 -12.98 -7.97
N GLN A 177 -17.25 -13.60 -6.94
CA GLN A 177 -18.66 -13.53 -6.57
C GLN A 177 -18.80 -12.88 -5.19
N MET A 178 -19.97 -12.29 -4.97
CA MET A 178 -20.37 -11.66 -3.71
C MET A 178 -21.79 -12.10 -3.43
N ASP A 179 -22.08 -12.42 -2.17
CA ASP A 179 -23.42 -12.81 -1.75
C ASP A 179 -24.42 -11.66 -2.02
N GLU A 180 -25.64 -12.04 -2.37
CA GLU A 180 -26.70 -11.07 -2.63
C GLU A 180 -27.11 -10.40 -1.32
N ASN A 181 -26.92 -9.07 -1.26
CA ASN A 181 -27.45 -8.22 -0.21
C ASN A 181 -28.23 -7.09 -0.89
N THR A 182 -29.55 -7.13 -0.77
CA THR A 182 -30.46 -6.16 -1.40
C THR A 182 -30.27 -4.74 -0.89
N TYR A 183 -29.78 -4.56 0.35
CA TYR A 183 -29.54 -3.27 0.97
C TYR A 183 -28.21 -2.65 0.56
N LEU A 184 -27.25 -3.49 0.14
CA LEU A 184 -25.92 -3.07 -0.30
C LEU A 184 -25.72 -3.17 -1.83
N ASP A 185 -26.79 -3.43 -2.59
CA ASP A 185 -26.71 -3.52 -4.06
C ASP A 185 -26.10 -2.25 -4.65
N LYS A 186 -25.07 -2.41 -5.50
CA LYS A 186 -24.31 -1.32 -6.15
C LYS A 186 -23.51 -0.44 -5.18
N LEU A 187 -23.47 -0.78 -3.90
CA LEU A 187 -22.71 -0.04 -2.89
C LEU A 187 -21.36 -0.69 -2.59
N PHE A 188 -21.09 -1.89 -3.10
CA PHE A 188 -19.81 -2.54 -2.85
C PHE A 188 -18.65 -1.86 -3.60
N MET A 189 -17.49 -1.92 -2.98
CA MET A 189 -16.19 -1.69 -3.59
C MET A 189 -15.26 -2.85 -3.24
N TYR A 190 -14.21 -3.03 -4.04
CA TYR A 190 -13.27 -4.12 -3.87
C TYR A 190 -11.82 -3.64 -3.92
N ARG A 191 -10.93 -4.46 -3.38
CA ARG A 191 -9.50 -4.31 -3.58
C ARG A 191 -8.90 -5.68 -3.89
N VAL A 192 -8.21 -5.76 -5.01
CA VAL A 192 -7.48 -6.97 -5.41
C VAL A 192 -6.03 -6.83 -4.97
N ARG A 193 -5.52 -7.80 -4.24
CA ARG A 193 -4.11 -7.91 -3.84
C ARG A 193 -3.43 -8.97 -4.68
N ILE A 194 -2.36 -8.60 -5.37
CA ILE A 194 -1.58 -9.51 -6.23
C ILE A 194 -0.14 -9.57 -5.72
N ARG A 195 0.41 -10.78 -5.65
CA ARG A 195 1.79 -11.03 -5.26
C ARG A 195 2.37 -12.18 -6.07
N THR A 196 3.69 -12.18 -6.24
CA THR A 196 4.41 -13.33 -6.76
C THR A 196 4.38 -14.46 -5.73
N LYS A 197 4.25 -15.71 -6.18
CA LYS A 197 4.17 -16.88 -5.29
C LYS A 197 5.51 -17.15 -4.58
N HIS A 198 6.61 -17.10 -5.34
CA HIS A 198 7.93 -17.54 -4.88
C HIS A 198 8.84 -16.42 -4.38
N TYR A 199 8.57 -15.17 -4.76
CA TYR A 199 9.40 -14.02 -4.39
C TYR A 199 8.69 -13.14 -3.35
N LEU A 200 9.47 -12.68 -2.38
CA LEU A 200 9.05 -11.66 -1.41
C LEU A 200 9.12 -10.28 -2.07
N LYS A 201 8.17 -10.02 -2.97
CA LYS A 201 7.94 -8.68 -3.52
C LYS A 201 6.75 -8.04 -2.81
N ASP A 202 6.79 -6.72 -2.67
CA ASP A 202 5.67 -5.98 -2.12
C ASP A 202 4.38 -6.28 -2.91
N PRO A 203 3.27 -6.56 -2.23
CA PRO A 203 2.01 -6.83 -2.90
C PRO A 203 1.52 -5.57 -3.63
N VAL A 204 0.98 -5.77 -4.83
CA VAL A 204 0.35 -4.72 -5.61
C VAL A 204 -1.15 -4.72 -5.33
N TYR A 205 -1.71 -3.55 -5.07
CA TYR A 205 -3.13 -3.38 -4.78
C TYR A 205 -3.84 -2.66 -5.92
N TYR A 206 -4.92 -3.27 -6.43
CA TYR A 206 -5.78 -2.70 -7.46
C TYR A 206 -7.12 -2.32 -6.83
N PRO A 207 -7.43 -1.02 -6.68
CA PRO A 207 -8.72 -0.58 -6.16
C PRO A 207 -9.80 -0.68 -7.24
N VAL A 208 -10.95 -1.25 -6.89
CA VAL A 208 -12.16 -1.30 -7.72
C VAL A 208 -13.25 -0.55 -6.98
N ARG A 209 -13.45 0.73 -7.35
CA ARG A 209 -14.31 1.66 -6.59
C ARG A 209 -15.81 1.51 -6.88
N GLU A 210 -16.15 0.75 -7.91
CA GLU A 210 -17.52 0.46 -8.33
C GLU A 210 -17.87 -0.97 -7.92
N ASP A 211 -19.17 -1.26 -7.85
CA ASP A 211 -19.66 -2.64 -7.63
C ASP A 211 -19.49 -3.47 -8.91
N ARG A 212 -18.24 -3.71 -9.24
CA ARG A 212 -17.78 -4.42 -10.42
C ARG A 212 -16.96 -5.62 -9.96
N ARG A 213 -17.43 -6.81 -10.31
CA ARG A 213 -16.90 -8.08 -9.81
C ARG A 213 -15.74 -8.65 -10.64
N TYR A 214 -14.97 -7.76 -11.26
CA TYR A 214 -13.80 -8.14 -12.04
C TYR A 214 -12.71 -7.06 -12.09
N GLN A 215 -11.47 -7.52 -12.25
CA GLN A 215 -10.29 -6.69 -12.45
C GLN A 215 -9.45 -7.27 -13.59
N VAL A 216 -9.24 -6.46 -14.63
CA VAL A 216 -8.39 -6.81 -15.78
C VAL A 216 -6.96 -6.38 -15.50
N LEU A 217 -6.02 -7.29 -15.71
CA LEU A 217 -4.58 -7.06 -15.67
C LEU A 217 -4.02 -7.14 -17.07
N ASN A 218 -3.27 -6.13 -17.48
CA ASN A 218 -2.56 -6.18 -18.76
C ASN A 218 -1.35 -7.12 -18.62
N ASN A 219 -1.15 -8.03 -19.58
CA ASN A 219 -0.03 -8.95 -19.58
C ASN A 219 1.32 -8.22 -19.49
N LEU A 220 1.43 -7.03 -20.10
CA LEU A 220 2.64 -6.18 -20.05
C LEU A 220 3.01 -5.70 -18.64
N THR A 221 2.08 -5.74 -17.67
CA THR A 221 2.34 -5.35 -16.28
C THR A 221 2.83 -6.51 -15.40
N LEU A 222 2.79 -7.73 -15.93
CA LEU A 222 3.20 -8.94 -15.25
C LEU A 222 4.51 -9.46 -15.84
N GLN A 223 5.29 -10.16 -15.03
CA GLN A 223 6.49 -10.84 -15.52
C GLN A 223 6.06 -12.12 -16.25
N PRO A 224 6.59 -12.40 -17.44
CA PRO A 224 6.30 -13.64 -18.16
C PRO A 224 6.77 -14.89 -17.38
N GLY A 225 6.10 -16.02 -17.58
CA GLY A 225 6.49 -17.31 -16.97
C GLY A 225 6.56 -17.32 -15.44
N THR A 226 5.78 -16.47 -14.77
CA THR A 226 5.85 -16.25 -13.32
C THR A 226 4.55 -16.71 -12.65
N ASP A 227 4.70 -17.38 -11.50
CA ASP A 227 3.56 -17.80 -10.68
C ASP A 227 3.09 -16.63 -9.81
N TYR A 228 1.84 -16.23 -9.99
CA TYR A 228 1.17 -15.19 -9.24
C TYR A 228 0.03 -15.76 -8.41
N VAL A 229 -0.30 -15.04 -7.35
CA VAL A 229 -1.45 -15.32 -6.52
C VAL A 229 -2.24 -14.05 -6.23
N ALA A 230 -3.56 -14.17 -6.15
CA ALA A 230 -4.47 -13.07 -5.88
C ALA A 230 -5.48 -13.40 -4.79
N ASN A 231 -5.86 -12.37 -4.04
CA ASN A 231 -6.98 -12.38 -3.10
C ASN A 231 -7.78 -11.10 -3.28
N VAL A 232 -9.07 -11.14 -2.97
CA VAL A 232 -9.98 -9.99 -3.05
C VAL A 232 -10.61 -9.76 -1.69
N GLN A 233 -10.79 -8.49 -1.32
CA GLN A 233 -11.59 -8.09 -0.17
C GLN A 233 -12.65 -7.08 -0.63
N ALA A 234 -13.78 -7.05 0.07
CA ALA A 234 -14.89 -6.14 -0.18
C ALA A 234 -15.00 -5.09 0.93
N SER A 235 -15.60 -3.96 0.61
CA SER A 235 -16.06 -2.95 1.57
C SER A 235 -17.21 -2.16 0.94
N VAL A 236 -17.81 -1.23 1.68
CA VAL A 236 -18.85 -0.33 1.18
C VAL A 236 -18.24 0.96 0.62
N ASN A 237 -18.86 1.51 -0.42
CA ASN A 237 -18.42 2.74 -1.05
C ASN A 237 -18.78 3.96 -0.18
N PRO A 238 -17.79 4.75 0.31
CA PRO A 238 -18.03 5.88 1.20
C PRO A 238 -18.74 7.04 0.51
N VAL A 239 -18.79 7.07 -0.83
CA VAL A 239 -19.58 8.07 -1.59
C VAL A 239 -21.07 8.00 -1.21
N SER A 240 -21.54 6.84 -0.76
CA SER A 240 -22.94 6.58 -0.44
C SER A 240 -23.28 6.81 1.04
N ASN A 241 -22.41 7.50 1.79
CA ASN A 241 -22.46 7.71 3.26
C ASN A 241 -22.26 6.44 4.12
N TYR A 242 -22.25 5.25 3.53
CA TYR A 242 -21.91 4.00 4.20
C TYR A 242 -20.44 3.93 4.56
N GLN A 243 -20.14 3.41 5.74
CA GLN A 243 -18.78 3.28 6.23
C GLN A 243 -18.60 1.92 6.92
N GLY A 244 -17.35 1.52 7.08
CA GLY A 244 -16.99 0.34 7.83
C GLY A 244 -15.63 -0.22 7.40
N PRO A 245 -15.19 -1.30 8.05
CA PRO A 245 -13.92 -1.93 7.74
C PRO A 245 -13.97 -2.71 6.41
N TRP A 246 -12.82 -3.19 5.98
CA TRP A 246 -12.74 -4.19 4.90
C TRP A 246 -13.19 -5.55 5.43
N SER A 247 -13.75 -6.36 4.54
CA SER A 247 -13.98 -7.79 4.78
C SER A 247 -12.68 -8.52 5.03
N GLU A 248 -12.77 -9.78 5.45
CA GLU A 248 -11.63 -10.68 5.36
C GLU A 248 -11.21 -10.87 3.89
N TRP A 249 -9.97 -11.31 3.68
CA TRP A 249 -9.49 -11.69 2.36
C TRP A 249 -10.19 -12.98 1.90
N SER A 250 -10.57 -13.02 0.62
CA SER A 250 -11.02 -14.24 -0.05
C SER A 250 -9.98 -15.36 0.00
N SER A 251 -10.43 -16.57 -0.35
CA SER A 251 -9.52 -17.65 -0.76
C SER A 251 -8.53 -17.19 -1.83
N THR A 252 -7.34 -17.77 -1.82
CA THR A 252 -6.28 -17.44 -2.78
C THR A 252 -6.50 -18.17 -4.10
N VAL A 253 -6.44 -17.43 -5.21
CA VAL A 253 -6.33 -18.02 -6.55
C VAL A 253 -4.89 -17.91 -7.03
N GLU A 254 -4.41 -18.93 -7.74
CA GLU A 254 -3.07 -18.97 -8.30
C GLU A 254 -3.14 -19.13 -9.82
N TRP A 255 -2.26 -18.44 -10.54
CA TRP A 255 -2.10 -18.61 -11.98
C TRP A 255 -0.64 -18.39 -12.38
N ARG A 256 -0.27 -18.93 -13.53
CA ARG A 256 1.04 -18.73 -14.14
C ARG A 256 0.86 -17.87 -15.39
N THR A 257 1.69 -16.84 -15.53
CA THR A 257 1.69 -16.04 -16.75
C THR A 257 2.31 -16.81 -17.91
N THR A 258 1.82 -16.55 -19.12
CA THR A 258 2.43 -17.06 -20.35
C THR A 258 3.90 -16.69 -20.44
N GLU A 259 4.68 -17.60 -21.00
CA GLU A 259 6.06 -17.31 -21.36
C GLU A 259 6.05 -16.21 -22.42
N GLY A 260 6.98 -15.25 -22.30
CA GLY A 260 7.10 -14.21 -23.29
C GLY A 260 7.44 -14.87 -24.61
N ASP A 261 6.73 -14.54 -25.68
CA ASP A 261 7.10 -14.98 -27.01
C ASP A 261 8.36 -14.17 -27.39
N ASP A 262 9.52 -14.63 -26.88
CA ASP A 262 10.84 -14.04 -27.12
C ASP A 262 11.10 -13.89 -28.62
N LYS A 263 10.37 -14.64 -29.45
CA LYS A 263 10.40 -14.61 -30.91
C LYS A 263 10.23 -13.21 -31.51
N PHE A 264 9.50 -12.30 -30.86
CA PHE A 264 9.26 -10.98 -31.42
C PHE A 264 10.52 -10.09 -31.38
N TRP A 265 11.38 -10.24 -30.37
CA TRP A 265 12.63 -9.47 -30.25
C TRP A 265 13.69 -9.86 -31.29
N TRP A 266 13.59 -11.07 -31.87
CA TRP A 266 14.49 -11.54 -32.92
C TRP A 266 14.07 -11.09 -34.32
N GLN A 267 12.79 -10.72 -34.53
CA GLN A 267 12.27 -10.32 -35.84
C GLN A 267 12.58 -8.87 -36.21
N TRP A 268 12.60 -7.97 -35.23
CA TRP A 268 12.95 -6.55 -35.43
C TRP A 268 14.35 -6.32 -36.01
N PRO A 269 15.44 -6.94 -35.48
CA PRO A 269 16.77 -6.76 -36.07
C PRO A 269 16.87 -7.34 -37.49
N VAL A 270 16.15 -8.43 -37.80
CA VAL A 270 16.14 -9.04 -39.14
C VAL A 270 15.51 -8.12 -40.18
N LEU A 271 14.39 -7.47 -39.87
CA LEU A 271 13.77 -6.46 -40.75
C LEU A 271 14.69 -5.24 -40.93
N LEU A 272 15.37 -4.82 -39.86
CA LEU A 272 16.30 -3.69 -39.87
C LEU A 272 17.59 -3.99 -40.66
N THR A 273 17.98 -5.24 -40.84
CA THR A 273 19.15 -5.62 -41.66
C THR A 273 18.78 -6.00 -43.08
N ILE A 274 17.69 -6.76 -43.29
CA ILE A 274 17.32 -7.27 -44.62
C ILE A 274 16.82 -6.14 -45.52
N VAL A 275 16.00 -5.23 -45.01
CA VAL A 275 15.41 -4.15 -45.83
C VAL A 275 16.49 -3.21 -46.39
N PRO A 276 17.47 -2.71 -45.59
CA PRO A 276 18.57 -1.90 -46.13
C PRO A 276 19.47 -2.66 -47.09
N CYS A 277 19.75 -3.96 -46.83
CA CYS A 277 20.52 -4.78 -47.75
C CYS A 277 19.83 -4.94 -49.11
N LEU A 278 18.51 -5.18 -49.13
CA LEU A 278 17.74 -5.25 -50.37
C LEU A 278 17.74 -3.92 -51.12
N ILE A 279 17.59 -2.79 -50.41
CA ILE A 279 17.66 -1.45 -51.01
C ILE A 279 19.05 -1.21 -51.62
N LEU A 280 20.13 -1.52 -50.90
CA LEU A 280 21.51 -1.41 -51.40
C LEU A 280 21.73 -2.29 -52.64
N CYS A 281 21.28 -3.54 -52.62
CA CYS A 281 21.37 -4.44 -53.77
C CYS A 281 20.60 -3.90 -54.99
N CYS A 282 19.38 -3.41 -54.80
CA CYS A 282 18.59 -2.77 -55.85
C CYS A 282 19.30 -1.52 -56.41
N LEU A 283 19.84 -0.65 -55.55
CA LEU A 283 20.59 0.52 -55.98
C LEU A 283 21.84 0.13 -56.78
N CYS A 284 22.63 -0.84 -56.32
CA CYS A 284 23.79 -1.35 -57.06
C CYS A 284 23.41 -1.93 -58.43
N TYR A 285 22.28 -2.65 -58.50
CA TYR A 285 21.78 -3.22 -59.75
C TYR A 285 21.33 -2.13 -60.73
N LEU A 286 20.58 -1.12 -60.25
CA LEU A 286 20.17 0.04 -61.05
C LEU A 286 21.39 0.84 -61.52
N PHE A 287 22.37 1.09 -60.65
CA PHE A 287 23.63 1.73 -61.04
C PHE A 287 24.33 0.95 -62.15
N LYS A 288 24.43 -0.39 -62.06
CA LYS A 288 25.01 -1.22 -63.14
C LYS A 288 24.28 -1.09 -64.48
N ILE A 289 22.96 -0.96 -64.48
CA ILE A 289 22.17 -0.79 -65.71
C ILE A 289 22.29 0.62 -66.30
N LEU A 290 22.30 1.64 -65.44
CA LEU A 290 22.33 3.04 -65.87
C LEU A 290 23.75 3.54 -66.21
N TRP A 291 24.79 2.95 -65.62
CA TRP A 291 26.19 3.31 -65.84
C TRP A 291 26.66 3.22 -67.31
N PRO A 292 26.43 2.11 -68.04
CA PRO A 292 26.85 2.03 -69.45
C PRO A 292 26.07 3.00 -70.34
N LYS A 293 24.78 3.22 -70.05
CA LYS A 293 23.94 4.16 -70.81
C LYS A 293 24.40 5.61 -70.66
N ARG A 294 24.87 5.99 -69.46
CA ARG A 294 25.39 7.34 -69.19
C ARG A 294 26.78 7.57 -69.77
N LEU A 295 27.66 6.56 -69.75
CA LEU A 295 29.00 6.63 -70.36
C LEU A 295 28.95 6.73 -71.89
N HIS A 296 28.02 6.04 -72.55
CA HIS A 296 27.85 6.11 -74.01
C HIS A 296 27.40 7.52 -74.47
N LEU A 297 26.64 8.24 -73.65
CA LEU A 297 26.24 9.62 -73.92
C LEU A 297 27.36 10.64 -73.65
N MET A 298 28.25 10.37 -72.69
CA MET A 298 29.38 11.25 -72.37
C MET A 298 30.58 11.11 -73.33
N ASN A 299 30.74 9.97 -73.99
CA ASN A 299 31.83 9.73 -74.96
C ASN A 299 31.41 9.92 -76.43
N TYR A 300 30.19 10.40 -76.70
CA TYR A 300 29.77 10.73 -78.06
C TYR A 300 30.37 12.08 -78.48
N SER A 301 31.59 12.06 -79.02
CA SER A 301 32.15 13.18 -79.76
C SER A 301 31.62 13.10 -81.20
N PRO A 302 30.77 14.06 -81.66
CA PRO A 302 30.30 14.05 -83.04
C PRO A 302 31.49 14.23 -83.98
N SER A 303 31.56 13.39 -85.02
CA SER A 303 32.60 13.50 -86.05
C SER A 303 32.58 14.93 -86.64
N PRO A 304 33.73 15.63 -86.71
CA PRO A 304 33.79 17.00 -87.22
C PRO A 304 33.40 17.11 -88.70
N GLU A 305 33.43 16.01 -89.46
CA GLU A 305 33.09 16.00 -90.89
C GLU A 305 31.67 16.54 -91.16
N ASP A 306 30.68 16.15 -90.37
CA ASP A 306 29.30 16.60 -90.58
C ASP A 306 29.11 18.09 -90.27
N PHE A 307 29.86 18.62 -89.29
CA PHE A 307 29.81 20.03 -88.94
C PHE A 307 30.45 20.91 -90.02
N PHE A 308 31.50 20.43 -90.69
CA PHE A 308 32.23 21.20 -91.71
C PHE A 308 31.75 20.95 -93.16
N LYS A 309 30.84 20.00 -93.40
CA LYS A 309 30.25 19.71 -94.73
C LYS A 309 29.80 20.95 -95.52
N PRO A 310 29.12 21.96 -94.92
CA PRO A 310 28.73 23.17 -95.66
C PRO A 310 29.92 24.02 -96.10
N LEU A 311 31.00 24.08 -95.30
CA LEU A 311 32.18 24.88 -95.62
C LEU A 311 33.00 24.27 -96.76
N TYR A 312 33.09 22.93 -96.83
CA TYR A 312 33.76 22.26 -97.95
C TYR A 312 33.01 22.45 -99.26
N HIS A 313 31.68 22.38 -99.25
CA HIS A 313 30.85 22.64 -100.43
C HIS A 313 30.92 24.10 -100.92
N THR A 314 31.13 25.06 -100.01
CA THR A 314 31.11 26.49 -100.35
C THR A 314 32.49 27.02 -100.73
N TYR A 315 33.58 26.50 -100.15
CA TYR A 315 34.93 27.05 -100.30
C TYR A 315 35.96 26.06 -100.86
N GLY A 316 35.55 24.85 -101.26
CA GLY A 316 36.39 23.92 -102.02
C GLY A 316 37.68 23.44 -101.32
N GLY A 317 37.85 23.74 -100.03
CA GLY A 317 39.01 23.34 -99.24
C GLY A 317 40.19 24.32 -99.22
N ASP A 318 40.06 25.56 -99.70
CA ASP A 318 41.14 26.58 -99.62
C ASP A 318 40.73 27.81 -98.80
N PHE A 319 41.19 27.87 -97.54
CA PHE A 319 40.79 28.90 -96.56
C PHE A 319 41.77 30.07 -96.43
N LYS A 320 42.70 30.24 -97.38
CA LYS A 320 43.81 31.20 -97.26
C LYS A 320 43.76 32.41 -98.21
N VAL A 321 42.60 32.94 -98.61
CA VAL A 321 42.54 34.25 -99.29
C VAL A 321 41.24 35.02 -98.96
N LYS A 322 41.31 35.94 -97.99
CA LYS A 322 40.63 37.27 -97.92
C LYS A 322 40.41 37.78 -96.49
N ILE A 323 41.49 38.15 -95.80
CA ILE A 323 41.42 39.16 -94.73
C ILE A 323 41.86 40.56 -95.24
N GLN A 324 42.29 40.72 -96.50
CA GLN A 324 42.79 42.01 -97.02
C GLN A 324 41.86 42.77 -97.99
N ALA A 325 40.59 42.40 -98.13
CA ALA A 325 39.64 43.13 -99.01
C ALA A 325 38.56 43.91 -98.24
N LYS A 326 38.92 44.51 -97.09
CA LYS A 326 38.07 45.47 -96.38
C LYS A 326 38.90 46.57 -95.69
N LEU A 327 39.92 47.08 -96.38
CA LEU A 327 40.61 48.34 -96.07
C LEU A 327 41.10 48.96 -97.39
N LYS A 328 40.20 49.61 -98.12
CA LYS A 328 40.49 50.82 -98.90
C LYS A 328 39.21 51.60 -99.14
#